data_AF-A0A8H4J8T3-F1
#
_entry.id   AF-A0A8H4J8T3-F1
#
_cell.length_a   1.000
_cell.length_b   1.000
_cell.length_c   1.000
_cell.angle_alpha   90.00
_cell.angle_beta   90.00
_cell.angle_gamma   90.00
#
_symmetry.space_group_name_H-M   'P 1'
#
loop_
_entity.id
_entity.type
_entity.pdbx_description
1 polymer ?
#
loop_
_entity_poly.entity_id
_entity_poly.type
_entity_poly.pdbx_seq_one_letter_code
_entity_poly.pdbx_strand_id
1 'polypeptide(L)'
;MSRLVDKEKNRRTKPMQVIGLGLCRTGTMGLYWALNALGYRTYHMIETLQNGARDMQLLYEAFRGKFEDGKPFGREEFDRWYGDYDAVCDIQSAFFVEELYAAYPDAKFVLTDRNPDAWVRSMHKTVFASALSTPMQILSWFERRGVRPLWLMNYKMKTDLCGYPDDERTKQFYLDHVKRVKAIVPAEQLLYLKLEEGITWEKLCPFLGKPIPDEPMPKGEKNGPDNFESVAQAFMSRALLGLLKRWLSYSAVPMVAMGLWKYTDLWDDRGYENLIAAHIQASGPPALHARTPEPPRKMDPYSAEGELVNIHNAFHQGQYQQVVDFDTSSFSASNALPTRVLKLRARLALGQYDDVIAETSGESGVPDLQAAAALATYLKSPESADKAIAKAQELAASAGDNLSVQLLAGSVLANAGLTEEALALLAKHQGSLDAVALIIQIHLQQNRADLAAKEAQQARKWAQDSLLVNIAESWVGLREGGEKYQQAFYVFEELAQAPASQAVQSLVGQAVSELHLGRYPEAEAALQQAIALDPNSPDVLSNTIVLNTILGKDTTELKKTLEQVDPKHPFLIEATAKKDAFEAAQAKYTPKFEA
;
A
#
# COMPACT_ATOMS: atom_id res chain seq x y z
N MET A 1 13.58 11.74 -5.12
CA MET A 1 14.17 10.81 -6.10
C MET A 1 14.00 11.41 -7.50
N SER A 2 14.90 11.16 -8.45
CA SER A 2 14.71 11.64 -9.84
C SER A 2 13.55 10.88 -10.51
N ARG A 3 12.77 11.57 -11.37
CA ARG A 3 11.67 10.95 -12.13
C ARG A 3 12.22 9.97 -13.17
N LEU A 4 11.39 9.06 -13.69
CA LEU A 4 11.77 8.12 -14.74
C LEU A 4 12.17 8.85 -16.02
N VAL A 5 11.40 9.85 -16.42
CA VAL A 5 11.71 10.70 -17.58
C VAL A 5 13.04 11.45 -17.44
N ASP A 6 13.46 11.75 -16.21
CA ASP A 6 14.74 12.42 -15.96
C ASP A 6 15.93 11.50 -16.29
N LYS A 7 15.72 10.17 -16.30
CA LYS A 7 16.72 9.15 -16.64
C LYS A 7 16.67 8.72 -18.12
N GLU A 8 15.66 9.16 -18.87
CA GLU A 8 15.52 8.82 -20.28
C GLU A 8 16.67 9.41 -21.10
N LYS A 9 17.29 8.56 -21.90
CA LYS A 9 18.42 8.92 -22.78
C LYS A 9 17.96 9.51 -24.11
N ASN A 10 16.71 9.24 -24.50
CA ASN A 10 16.12 9.75 -25.72
C ASN A 10 16.11 11.28 -25.69
N ARG A 11 16.31 11.88 -26.86
CA ARG A 11 16.21 13.33 -27.10
C ARG A 11 15.47 13.52 -28.41
N ARG A 12 14.86 14.69 -28.57
CA ARG A 12 14.15 15.01 -29.81
C ARG A 12 15.13 15.06 -30.98
N THR A 13 14.91 14.22 -31.98
CA THR A 13 15.72 14.21 -33.23
C THR A 13 14.99 14.81 -34.42
N LYS A 14 13.67 14.98 -34.32
CA LYS A 14 12.82 15.63 -35.32
C LYS A 14 11.87 16.63 -34.67
N PRO A 15 11.58 17.77 -35.31
CA PRO A 15 10.57 18.71 -34.79
C PRO A 15 9.21 18.01 -34.66
N MET A 16 8.47 18.31 -33.59
CA MET A 16 7.07 17.89 -33.46
C MET A 16 6.24 18.68 -34.48
N GLN A 17 5.55 17.98 -35.38
CA GLN A 17 4.81 18.61 -36.48
C GLN A 17 3.30 18.51 -36.32
N VAL A 18 2.79 17.37 -35.84
CA VAL A 18 1.34 17.13 -35.73
C VAL A 18 0.95 16.55 -34.38
N ILE A 19 -0.04 17.16 -33.72
CA ILE A 19 -0.54 16.72 -32.41
C ILE A 19 -2.04 16.46 -32.49
N GLY A 20 -2.44 15.20 -32.35
CA GLY A 20 -3.81 14.76 -32.25
C GLY A 20 -4.33 14.90 -30.82
N LEU A 21 -5.37 15.73 -30.62
CA LEU A 21 -5.93 16.02 -29.29
C LEU A 21 -7.29 15.34 -29.04
N GLY A 22 -7.71 14.43 -29.91
CA GLY A 22 -8.91 13.63 -29.67
C GLY A 22 -8.68 12.54 -28.63
N LEU A 23 -9.65 12.36 -27.72
CA LEU A 23 -9.62 11.26 -26.74
C LEU A 23 -9.62 9.90 -27.45
N CYS A 24 -9.17 8.85 -26.75
CA CYS A 24 -9.29 7.48 -27.25
C CYS A 24 -10.72 7.20 -27.72
N ARG A 25 -10.90 6.29 -28.69
CA ARG A 25 -12.22 5.91 -29.24
C ARG A 25 -12.94 7.00 -30.05
N THR A 26 -12.25 8.06 -30.46
CA THR A 26 -12.75 9.09 -31.40
C THR A 26 -12.22 8.94 -32.84
N GLY A 27 -11.59 7.81 -33.16
CA GLY A 27 -10.96 7.58 -34.48
C GLY A 27 -9.46 7.86 -34.51
N THR A 28 -8.82 8.01 -33.34
CA THR A 28 -7.38 8.19 -33.15
C THR A 28 -6.53 7.15 -33.87
N MET A 29 -7.02 5.90 -33.95
CA MET A 29 -6.34 4.86 -34.70
C MET A 29 -6.31 5.11 -36.21
N GLY A 30 -7.42 5.60 -36.78
CA GLY A 30 -7.47 6.01 -38.18
C GLY A 30 -6.54 7.19 -38.44
N LEU A 31 -6.49 8.16 -37.52
CA LEU A 31 -5.55 9.28 -37.60
C LEU A 31 -4.09 8.81 -37.56
N TYR A 32 -3.74 7.88 -36.66
CA TYR A 32 -2.38 7.30 -36.60
C TYR A 32 -1.95 6.71 -37.94
N TRP A 33 -2.79 5.87 -38.57
CA TRP A 33 -2.43 5.26 -39.85
C TRP A 33 -2.38 6.28 -40.99
N ALA A 34 -3.29 7.26 -41.00
CA ALA A 34 -3.29 8.33 -41.98
C ALA A 34 -2.01 9.16 -41.90
N LEU A 35 -1.56 9.53 -40.69
CA LEU A 35 -0.32 10.28 -40.49
C LEU A 35 0.91 9.46 -40.89
N ASN A 36 0.97 8.17 -40.54
CA ASN A 36 2.06 7.30 -40.98
C ASN A 36 2.13 7.16 -42.51
N ALA A 37 0.99 7.03 -43.19
CA ALA A 37 0.93 6.99 -44.66
C ALA A 37 1.36 8.32 -45.32
N LEU A 38 1.20 9.46 -44.62
CA LEU A 38 1.72 10.77 -45.06
C LEU A 38 3.21 10.99 -44.74
N GLY A 39 3.89 9.97 -44.23
CA GLY A 39 5.32 9.97 -43.94
C GLY A 39 5.71 10.51 -42.57
N TYR A 40 4.75 10.73 -41.67
CA TYR A 40 5.04 11.03 -40.27
C TYR A 40 5.39 9.76 -39.51
N ARG A 41 6.23 9.86 -38.48
CA ARG A 41 6.39 8.83 -37.46
C ARG A 41 5.53 9.20 -36.27
N THR A 42 4.37 8.55 -36.16
CA THR A 42 3.32 8.94 -35.20
C THR A 42 3.37 8.12 -33.93
N TYR A 43 3.34 8.76 -32.77
CA TYR A 43 3.27 8.11 -31.46
C TYR A 43 1.81 7.90 -31.07
N HIS A 44 1.42 6.68 -30.71
CA HIS A 44 0.05 6.27 -30.36
C HIS A 44 0.06 5.18 -29.29
N MET A 45 -1.09 4.79 -28.74
CA MET A 45 -1.22 3.68 -27.78
C MET A 45 -0.67 2.34 -28.28
N ILE A 46 -0.64 2.11 -29.60
CA ILE A 46 0.02 0.95 -30.19
C ILE A 46 1.53 0.99 -29.93
N GLU A 47 2.17 2.14 -30.10
CA GLU A 47 3.60 2.32 -29.84
C GLU A 47 3.90 2.09 -28.36
N THR A 48 3.07 2.64 -27.46
CA THR A 48 3.19 2.39 -26.01
C THR A 48 3.15 0.89 -25.69
N LEU A 49 2.23 0.13 -26.29
CA LEU A 49 2.11 -1.31 -26.07
C LEU A 49 3.28 -2.10 -26.69
N GLN A 50 3.78 -1.67 -27.84
CA GLN A 50 4.90 -2.32 -28.53
C GLN A 50 6.25 -2.08 -27.82
N ASN A 51 6.51 -0.85 -27.39
CA ASN A 51 7.70 -0.47 -26.62
C ASN A 51 7.63 -0.98 -25.16
N GLY A 52 6.44 -1.40 -24.72
CA GLY A 52 6.23 -2.18 -23.51
C GLY A 52 6.43 -1.39 -22.23
N ALA A 53 7.18 -1.97 -21.28
CA ALA A 53 7.31 -1.44 -19.93
C ALA A 53 7.85 0.00 -19.88
N ARG A 54 8.82 0.37 -20.73
CA ARG A 54 9.39 1.73 -20.76
C ARG A 54 8.28 2.76 -20.98
N ASP A 55 7.53 2.60 -22.06
CA ASP A 55 6.59 3.62 -22.51
C ASP A 55 5.31 3.62 -21.67
N MET A 56 4.91 2.45 -21.15
CA MET A 56 3.82 2.38 -20.17
C MET A 56 4.16 3.12 -18.87
N GLN A 57 5.40 3.01 -18.38
CA GLN A 57 5.82 3.74 -17.19
C GLN A 57 5.91 5.24 -17.42
N LEU A 58 6.42 5.68 -18.57
CA LEU A 58 6.48 7.10 -18.94
C LEU A 58 5.08 7.71 -19.10
N LEU A 59 4.16 7.00 -19.77
CA LEU A 59 2.77 7.42 -19.90
C LEU A 59 2.11 7.58 -18.52
N TYR A 60 2.29 6.61 -17.63
CA TYR A 60 1.70 6.67 -16.29
C TYR A 60 2.37 7.75 -15.42
N GLU A 61 3.68 7.94 -15.52
CA GLU A 61 4.38 9.05 -14.83
C GLU A 61 3.88 10.42 -15.30
N ALA A 62 3.68 10.61 -16.61
CA ALA A 62 3.10 11.82 -17.16
C ALA A 62 1.65 12.05 -16.67
N PHE A 63 0.84 10.98 -16.66
CA PHE A 63 -0.53 11.01 -16.15
C PHE A 63 -0.58 11.47 -14.68
N ARG A 64 0.21 10.84 -13.81
CA ARG A 64 0.33 11.24 -12.40
C ARG A 64 0.88 12.65 -12.23
N GLY A 65 1.81 13.04 -13.10
CA GLY A 65 2.35 14.39 -13.19
C GLY A 65 1.28 15.47 -13.33
N LYS A 66 0.21 15.19 -14.07
CA LYS A 66 -0.88 16.15 -14.35
C LYS A 66 -2.08 16.01 -13.42
N PHE A 67 -2.52 14.78 -13.15
CA PHE A 67 -3.80 14.52 -12.49
C PHE A 67 -3.68 14.10 -11.01
N GLU A 68 -2.46 14.01 -10.48
CA GLU A 68 -2.18 13.72 -9.07
C GLU A 68 -1.14 14.72 -8.52
N ASP A 69 -0.51 14.41 -7.38
CA ASP A 69 0.48 15.25 -6.71
C ASP A 69 1.87 15.25 -7.39
N GLY A 70 1.91 15.16 -8.73
CA GLY A 70 3.12 15.09 -9.52
C GLY A 70 3.55 16.43 -10.13
N LYS A 71 4.69 16.43 -10.83
CA LYS A 71 5.15 17.56 -11.65
C LYS A 71 4.72 17.32 -13.11
N PRO A 72 3.89 18.19 -13.73
CA PRO A 72 3.51 18.07 -15.13
C PRO A 72 4.73 18.04 -16.05
N PHE A 73 4.60 17.35 -17.18
CA PHE A 73 5.65 17.29 -18.19
C PHE A 73 5.72 18.62 -18.95
N GLY A 74 6.93 19.10 -19.17
CA GLY A 74 7.21 20.22 -20.07
C GLY A 74 7.87 19.74 -21.37
N ARG A 75 8.35 20.69 -22.17
CA ARG A 75 9.00 20.41 -23.47
C ARG A 75 10.14 19.38 -23.33
N GLU A 76 11.04 19.55 -22.37
CA GLU A 76 12.17 18.63 -22.19
C GLU A 76 11.73 17.20 -21.87
N GLU A 77 10.72 17.03 -21.03
CA GLU A 77 10.18 15.71 -20.71
C GLU A 77 9.48 15.07 -21.91
N PHE A 78 8.70 15.85 -22.68
CA PHE A 78 8.08 15.36 -23.91
C PHE A 78 9.12 15.03 -25.00
N ASP A 79 10.20 15.80 -25.10
CA ASP A 79 11.30 15.53 -26.04
C ASP A 79 12.02 14.22 -25.71
N ARG A 80 12.12 13.87 -24.42
CA ARG A 80 12.67 12.59 -23.97
C ARG A 80 11.71 11.44 -24.17
N TRP A 81 10.43 11.66 -23.92
CA TRP A 81 9.42 10.62 -24.06
C TRP A 81 9.21 10.26 -25.53
N TYR A 82 8.84 11.25 -26.37
CA TYR A 82 8.56 11.04 -27.79
C TYR A 82 9.80 10.98 -28.67
N GLY A 83 10.97 11.47 -28.24
CA GLY A 83 12.23 11.29 -28.96
C GLY A 83 12.14 11.59 -30.47
N ASP A 84 12.20 10.54 -31.28
CA ASP A 84 12.26 10.60 -32.75
C ASP A 84 10.89 10.59 -33.46
N TYR A 85 9.79 10.65 -32.71
CA TYR A 85 8.43 10.79 -33.25
C TYR A 85 8.12 12.27 -33.55
N ASP A 86 7.64 12.53 -34.77
CA ASP A 86 7.29 13.85 -35.29
C ASP A 86 5.78 14.10 -35.34
N ALA A 87 4.98 13.12 -34.92
CA ALA A 87 3.57 13.29 -34.60
C ALA A 87 3.17 12.49 -33.36
N VAL A 88 2.09 12.88 -32.67
CA VAL A 88 1.52 12.14 -31.52
C VAL A 88 -0.01 12.23 -31.53
N CYS A 89 -0.72 11.16 -31.16
CA CYS A 89 -2.18 11.18 -31.01
C CYS A 89 -2.67 10.20 -29.92
N ASP A 90 -3.98 10.23 -29.64
CA ASP A 90 -4.65 9.46 -28.58
C ASP A 90 -4.32 10.00 -27.16
N ILE A 91 -4.56 9.23 -26.09
CA ILE A 91 -4.41 9.65 -24.69
C ILE A 91 -3.01 10.19 -24.36
N GLN A 92 -2.01 9.79 -25.14
CA GLN A 92 -0.63 10.26 -25.08
C GLN A 92 -0.52 11.76 -25.24
N SER A 93 -1.45 12.38 -25.99
CA SER A 93 -1.50 13.82 -26.23
C SER A 93 -2.81 14.46 -25.79
N ALA A 94 -3.93 13.75 -25.88
CA ALA A 94 -5.23 14.27 -25.48
C ALA A 94 -5.29 14.67 -24.00
N PHE A 95 -4.55 13.99 -23.12
CA PHE A 95 -4.50 14.39 -21.72
C PHE A 95 -3.72 15.69 -21.46
N PHE A 96 -2.85 16.11 -22.38
CA PHE A 96 -1.84 17.14 -22.13
C PHE A 96 -2.02 18.36 -23.04
N VAL A 97 -3.26 18.81 -23.23
CA VAL A 97 -3.61 19.90 -24.18
C VAL A 97 -2.81 21.17 -23.91
N GLU A 98 -2.85 21.66 -22.67
CA GLU A 98 -2.16 22.88 -22.24
C GLU A 98 -0.65 22.73 -22.38
N GLU A 99 -0.11 21.62 -21.88
CA GLU A 99 1.32 21.38 -21.81
C GLU A 99 1.92 21.14 -23.19
N LEU A 100 1.23 20.44 -24.08
CA LEU A 100 1.68 20.21 -25.45
C LEU A 100 1.54 21.44 -26.34
N TYR A 101 0.51 22.26 -26.15
CA TYR A 101 0.42 23.54 -26.84
C TYR A 101 1.55 24.47 -26.41
N ALA A 102 1.80 24.60 -25.10
CA ALA A 102 2.91 25.37 -24.57
C ALA A 102 4.27 24.80 -25.02
N ALA A 103 4.40 23.47 -25.08
CA ALA A 103 5.62 22.80 -25.48
C ALA A 103 5.83 22.78 -27.00
N TYR A 104 4.82 22.94 -27.85
CA TYR A 104 4.97 22.90 -29.31
C TYR A 104 3.96 23.84 -30.01
N PRO A 105 4.07 25.16 -29.78
CA PRO A 105 3.09 26.13 -30.30
C PRO A 105 3.07 26.22 -31.84
N ASP A 106 4.14 25.77 -32.51
CA ASP A 106 4.26 25.79 -33.97
C ASP A 106 3.73 24.51 -34.64
N ALA A 107 3.28 23.51 -33.85
CA ALA A 107 2.72 22.28 -34.39
C ALA A 107 1.31 22.52 -34.97
N LYS A 108 0.87 21.64 -35.86
CA LYS A 108 -0.52 21.56 -36.32
C LYS A 108 -1.30 20.65 -35.39
N PHE A 109 -2.50 21.06 -34.99
CA PHE A 109 -3.34 20.31 -34.07
C PHE A 109 -4.55 19.70 -34.78
N VAL A 110 -4.87 18.44 -34.45
CA VAL A 110 -6.02 17.73 -34.99
C VAL A 110 -6.92 17.26 -33.86
N LEU A 111 -8.15 17.75 -33.79
CA LEU A 111 -9.15 17.30 -32.83
C LEU A 111 -10.12 16.34 -33.51
N THR A 112 -10.02 15.04 -33.19
CA THR A 112 -11.03 14.06 -33.56
C THR A 112 -12.16 14.04 -32.53
N ASP A 113 -13.39 14.21 -32.99
CA ASP A 113 -14.62 14.27 -32.20
C ASP A 113 -15.58 13.16 -32.63
N ARG A 114 -16.53 12.81 -31.78
CA ARG A 114 -17.50 11.74 -31.94
C ARG A 114 -18.77 12.13 -31.19
N ASN A 115 -19.92 11.63 -31.62
CA ASN A 115 -21.14 11.71 -30.83
C ASN A 115 -20.86 11.24 -29.37
N PRO A 116 -21.13 12.08 -28.36
CA PRO A 116 -20.75 11.78 -26.97
C PRO A 116 -21.37 10.48 -26.46
N ASP A 117 -22.64 10.20 -26.77
CA ASP A 117 -23.30 8.96 -26.33
C ASP A 117 -22.67 7.72 -26.98
N ALA A 118 -22.29 7.83 -28.25
CA ALA A 118 -21.55 6.77 -28.95
C ALA A 118 -20.14 6.57 -28.39
N TRP A 119 -19.51 7.65 -27.90
CA TRP A 119 -18.22 7.59 -27.23
C TRP A 119 -18.33 6.87 -25.87
N VAL A 120 -19.29 7.25 -25.00
CA VAL A 120 -19.55 6.60 -23.71
C VAL A 120 -19.76 5.10 -23.89
N ARG A 121 -20.66 4.69 -24.81
CA ARG A 121 -20.88 3.26 -25.14
C ARG A 121 -19.61 2.55 -25.59
N SER A 122 -18.70 3.25 -26.28
CA SER A 122 -17.44 2.68 -26.71
C SER A 122 -16.43 2.54 -25.56
N MET A 123 -16.42 3.46 -24.59
CA MET A 123 -15.55 3.41 -23.43
C MET A 123 -15.90 2.22 -22.53
N HIS A 124 -17.19 1.98 -22.31
CA HIS A 124 -17.71 0.81 -21.58
C HIS A 124 -17.19 -0.52 -22.13
N LYS A 125 -17.17 -0.67 -23.46
CA LYS A 125 -16.71 -1.90 -24.14
C LYS A 125 -15.20 -2.07 -24.20
N THR A 126 -14.41 -1.07 -23.81
CA THR A 126 -12.96 -1.07 -24.01
C THR A 126 -12.22 -0.71 -22.72
N VAL A 127 -11.92 0.57 -22.51
CA VAL A 127 -11.07 1.00 -21.40
C VAL A 127 -11.72 0.70 -20.05
N PHE A 128 -13.04 0.87 -19.92
CA PHE A 128 -13.72 0.59 -18.65
C PHE A 128 -13.84 -0.91 -18.37
N ALA A 129 -14.09 -1.73 -19.39
CA ALA A 129 -14.05 -3.19 -19.28
C ALA A 129 -12.66 -3.69 -18.88
N SER A 130 -11.60 -3.11 -19.48
CA SER A 130 -10.21 -3.39 -19.11
C SER A 130 -9.90 -3.02 -17.66
N ALA A 131 -10.36 -1.86 -17.19
CA ALA A 131 -10.18 -1.44 -15.80
C ALA A 131 -10.89 -2.36 -14.78
N LEU A 132 -12.04 -2.94 -15.17
CA LEU A 132 -12.83 -3.88 -14.36
C LEU A 132 -12.41 -5.35 -14.49
N SER A 133 -11.45 -5.65 -15.38
CA SER A 133 -11.04 -7.03 -15.65
C SER A 133 -10.28 -7.63 -14.47
N THR A 134 -10.86 -8.61 -13.78
CA THR A 134 -10.21 -9.35 -12.68
C THR A 134 -8.88 -9.99 -13.10
N PRO A 135 -8.76 -10.66 -14.27
CA PRO A 135 -7.46 -11.16 -14.74
C PRO A 135 -6.40 -10.06 -14.87
N MET A 136 -6.80 -8.88 -15.35
CA MET A 136 -5.89 -7.74 -15.49
C MET A 136 -5.48 -7.17 -14.13
N GLN A 137 -6.43 -7.07 -13.19
CA GLN A 137 -6.18 -6.63 -11.82
C GLN A 137 -5.23 -7.58 -11.09
N ILE A 138 -5.46 -8.89 -11.15
CA ILE A 138 -4.57 -9.89 -10.54
C ILE A 138 -3.18 -9.81 -11.19
N LEU A 139 -3.10 -9.76 -12.52
CA LEU A 139 -1.81 -9.68 -13.20
C LEU A 139 -1.05 -8.40 -12.84
N SER A 140 -1.74 -7.29 -12.58
CA SER A 140 -1.16 -6.03 -12.13
C SER A 140 -0.44 -6.13 -10.77
N TRP A 141 -0.80 -7.09 -9.92
CA TRP A 141 -0.12 -7.30 -8.63
C TRP A 141 1.29 -7.87 -8.84
N PHE A 142 1.46 -8.70 -9.87
CA PHE A 142 2.71 -9.40 -10.15
C PHE A 142 3.56 -8.69 -11.21
N GLU A 143 2.97 -8.14 -12.27
CA GLU A 143 3.69 -7.43 -13.34
C GLU A 143 3.67 -5.91 -13.11
N ARG A 144 4.62 -5.46 -12.29
CA ARG A 144 4.71 -4.06 -11.82
C ARG A 144 5.19 -3.05 -12.87
N ARG A 145 5.75 -3.48 -14.01
CA ARG A 145 6.43 -2.54 -14.94
C ARG A 145 5.57 -2.12 -16.12
N GLY A 146 4.68 -2.95 -16.63
CA GLY A 146 3.81 -2.64 -17.76
C GLY A 146 2.34 -2.71 -17.39
N VAL A 147 1.90 -3.87 -16.89
CA VAL A 147 0.47 -4.15 -16.62
C VAL A 147 -0.05 -3.27 -15.48
N ARG A 148 0.71 -3.11 -14.40
CA ARG A 148 0.31 -2.26 -13.27
C ARG A 148 0.12 -0.79 -13.64
N PRO A 149 1.08 -0.09 -14.29
CA PRO A 149 0.85 1.26 -14.79
C PRO A 149 -0.38 1.39 -15.69
N LEU A 150 -0.57 0.44 -16.63
CA LEU A 150 -1.72 0.44 -17.52
C LEU A 150 -3.05 0.30 -16.77
N TRP A 151 -3.13 -0.67 -15.84
CA TRP A 151 -4.34 -0.91 -15.06
C TRP A 151 -4.66 0.28 -14.15
N LEU A 152 -3.68 0.84 -13.43
CA LEU A 152 -3.87 2.00 -12.57
C LEU A 152 -4.33 3.24 -13.34
N MET A 153 -3.73 3.49 -14.51
CA MET A 153 -4.15 4.58 -15.39
C MET A 153 -5.59 4.40 -15.87
N ASN A 154 -5.95 3.20 -16.36
CA ASN A 154 -7.30 2.91 -16.82
C ASN A 154 -8.32 3.00 -15.69
N TYR A 155 -7.97 2.52 -14.50
CA TYR A 155 -8.80 2.59 -13.29
C TYR A 155 -9.07 4.05 -12.92
N LYS A 156 -8.04 4.87 -12.77
CA LYS A 156 -8.18 6.29 -12.41
C LYS A 156 -8.85 7.13 -13.49
N MET A 157 -8.57 6.84 -14.76
CA MET A 157 -9.29 7.49 -15.86
C MET A 157 -10.79 7.16 -15.79
N LYS A 158 -11.15 5.92 -15.46
CA LYS A 158 -12.54 5.49 -15.30
C LYS A 158 -13.22 6.13 -14.08
N THR A 159 -12.58 6.09 -12.91
CA THR A 159 -13.19 6.56 -11.65
C THR A 159 -13.08 8.07 -11.50
N ASP A 160 -11.88 8.62 -11.61
CA ASP A 160 -11.57 9.97 -11.17
C ASP A 160 -11.95 10.99 -12.26
N LEU A 161 -11.55 10.71 -13.50
CA LEU A 161 -11.77 11.61 -14.64
C LEU A 161 -13.17 11.44 -15.24
N CYS A 162 -13.54 10.21 -15.62
CA CYS A 162 -14.84 9.93 -16.24
C CYS A 162 -15.98 9.84 -15.21
N GLY A 163 -15.70 9.56 -13.93
CA GLY A 163 -16.75 9.54 -12.91
C GLY A 163 -17.67 8.33 -12.95
N TYR A 164 -17.21 7.19 -13.50
CA TYR A 164 -17.99 5.94 -13.50
C TYR A 164 -18.49 5.58 -12.08
N PRO A 165 -19.74 5.08 -11.92
CA PRO A 165 -20.69 4.63 -12.96
C PRO A 165 -21.60 5.72 -13.54
N ASP A 166 -21.33 7.00 -13.30
CA ASP A 166 -22.15 8.10 -13.82
C ASP A 166 -21.81 8.40 -15.29
N ASP A 167 -22.68 7.93 -16.19
CA ASP A 167 -22.55 8.13 -17.64
C ASP A 167 -22.73 9.60 -18.05
N GLU A 168 -23.52 10.40 -17.32
CA GLU A 168 -23.67 11.83 -17.59
C GLU A 168 -22.39 12.57 -17.20
N ARG A 169 -21.76 12.22 -16.08
CA ARG A 169 -20.44 12.75 -15.73
C ARG A 169 -19.37 12.32 -16.74
N THR A 170 -19.42 11.08 -17.22
CA THR A 170 -18.50 10.58 -18.26
C THR A 170 -18.66 11.37 -19.57
N LYS A 171 -19.91 11.62 -19.96
CA LYS A 171 -20.26 12.44 -21.12
C LYS A 171 -19.83 13.89 -20.94
N GLN A 172 -19.99 14.46 -19.75
CA GLN A 172 -19.58 15.83 -19.45
C GLN A 172 -18.06 15.98 -19.55
N PHE A 173 -17.27 15.03 -19.03
CA PHE A 173 -15.81 15.00 -19.19
C PHE A 173 -15.39 15.07 -20.66
N TYR A 174 -16.08 14.31 -21.53
CA TYR A 174 -15.84 14.34 -22.97
C TYR A 174 -16.13 15.72 -23.59
N LEU A 175 -17.30 16.29 -23.28
CA LEU A 175 -17.71 17.59 -23.78
C LEU A 175 -16.77 18.71 -23.32
N ASP A 176 -16.36 18.66 -22.05
CA ASP A 176 -15.41 19.61 -21.45
C ASP A 176 -14.04 19.51 -22.12
N HIS A 177 -13.58 18.31 -22.46
CA HIS A 177 -12.34 18.10 -23.21
C HIS A 177 -12.40 18.75 -24.61
N VAL A 178 -13.47 18.49 -25.38
CA VAL A 178 -13.65 19.09 -26.71
C VAL A 178 -13.70 20.61 -26.62
N LYS A 179 -14.42 21.15 -25.63
CA LYS A 179 -14.50 22.59 -25.38
C LYS A 179 -13.14 23.17 -25.01
N ARG A 180 -12.38 22.49 -24.15
CA ARG A 180 -11.04 22.89 -23.70
C ARG A 180 -10.05 22.98 -24.85
N VAL A 181 -10.02 21.98 -25.74
CA VAL A 181 -9.14 22.00 -26.92
C VAL A 181 -9.44 23.19 -27.82
N LYS A 182 -10.73 23.45 -28.10
CA LYS A 182 -11.16 24.59 -28.94
C LYS A 182 -10.87 25.96 -28.29
N ALA A 183 -10.73 26.01 -26.96
CA ALA A 183 -10.42 27.24 -26.25
C ALA A 183 -8.91 27.54 -26.19
N ILE A 184 -8.06 26.50 -26.16
CA ILE A 184 -6.61 26.64 -26.04
C ILE A 184 -5.95 26.81 -27.41
N VAL A 185 -6.38 26.04 -28.41
CA VAL A 185 -5.72 26.01 -29.72
C VAL A 185 -6.40 27.00 -30.67
N PRO A 186 -5.63 27.92 -31.29
CA PRO A 186 -6.16 28.84 -32.31
C PRO A 186 -6.82 28.09 -33.48
N ALA A 187 -7.91 28.64 -34.00
CA ALA A 187 -8.70 27.99 -35.04
C ALA A 187 -7.89 27.72 -36.33
N GLU A 188 -6.95 28.61 -36.66
CA GLU A 188 -6.04 28.49 -37.80
C GLU A 188 -5.02 27.34 -37.66
N GLN A 189 -4.75 26.90 -36.43
CA GLN A 189 -3.86 25.77 -36.13
C GLN A 189 -4.63 24.49 -35.80
N LEU A 190 -5.97 24.51 -35.81
CA LEU A 190 -6.82 23.41 -35.37
C LEU A 190 -7.68 22.84 -36.50
N LEU A 191 -7.41 21.59 -36.89
CA LEU A 191 -8.31 20.82 -37.74
C LEU A 191 -9.29 20.02 -36.87
N TYR A 192 -10.57 20.35 -36.97
CA TYR A 192 -11.65 19.61 -36.33
C TYR A 192 -12.23 18.54 -37.26
N LEU A 193 -12.21 17.28 -36.82
CA LEU A 193 -12.70 16.14 -37.60
C LEU A 193 -13.75 15.38 -36.79
N LYS A 194 -14.96 15.26 -37.34
CA LYS A 194 -16.03 14.47 -36.75
C LYS A 194 -15.98 13.04 -37.29
N LEU A 195 -15.85 12.05 -36.42
CA LEU A 195 -15.67 10.64 -36.78
C LEU A 195 -16.79 10.12 -37.67
N GLU A 196 -18.02 10.55 -37.42
CA GLU A 196 -19.20 10.16 -38.22
C GLU A 196 -19.14 10.62 -39.67
N GLU A 197 -18.37 11.67 -39.95
CA GLU A 197 -18.15 12.19 -41.31
C GLU A 197 -16.93 11.55 -41.99
N GLY A 198 -16.23 10.67 -41.27
CA GLY A 198 -14.97 10.09 -41.69
C GLY A 198 -13.78 11.04 -41.54
N ILE A 199 -12.62 10.44 -41.29
CA ILE A 199 -11.32 11.06 -41.52
C ILE A 199 -11.03 10.83 -43.02
N THR A 200 -10.67 11.85 -43.78
CA THR A 200 -10.43 11.71 -45.23
C THR A 200 -9.20 12.50 -45.66
N TRP A 201 -8.63 12.14 -46.81
CA TRP A 201 -7.46 12.84 -47.36
C TRP A 201 -7.76 14.29 -47.71
N GLU A 202 -8.96 14.57 -48.20
CA GLU A 202 -9.41 15.89 -48.62
C GLU A 202 -9.50 16.87 -47.44
N LYS A 203 -9.80 16.35 -46.24
CA LYS A 203 -9.79 17.16 -45.01
C LYS A 203 -8.39 17.29 -44.41
N LEU A 204 -7.61 16.20 -44.40
CA LEU A 204 -6.34 16.14 -43.68
C LEU A 204 -5.17 16.75 -44.47
N CYS A 205 -5.01 16.41 -45.75
CA CYS A 205 -3.82 16.77 -46.53
C CYS A 205 -3.69 18.28 -46.77
N PRO A 206 -4.74 19.02 -47.16
CA PRO A 206 -4.64 20.47 -47.34
C PRO A 206 -4.23 21.20 -46.05
N PHE A 207 -4.82 20.80 -44.92
CA PHE A 207 -4.47 21.35 -43.61
C PHE A 207 -3.01 21.06 -43.26
N LEU A 208 -2.54 19.83 -43.50
CA LEU A 208 -1.15 19.45 -43.24
C LEU A 208 -0.15 20.01 -44.26
N GLY A 209 -0.61 20.53 -45.40
CA GLY A 209 0.26 20.98 -46.49
C GLY A 209 0.94 19.83 -47.22
N LYS A 210 0.27 18.68 -47.32
CA LYS A 210 0.74 17.47 -48.00
C LYS A 210 -0.08 17.25 -49.28
N PRO A 211 0.51 16.64 -50.34
CA PRO A 211 -0.28 16.18 -51.47
C PRO A 211 -1.24 15.07 -51.03
N ILE A 212 -2.42 15.02 -51.64
CA ILE A 212 -3.36 13.89 -51.46
C ILE A 212 -2.74 12.67 -52.13
N PRO A 213 -2.54 11.54 -51.41
CA PRO A 213 -2.04 10.31 -52.01
C PRO A 213 -3.05 9.71 -53.00
N ASP A 214 -2.55 9.02 -54.04
CA ASP A 214 -3.39 8.24 -54.97
C ASP A 214 -3.96 6.98 -54.30
N GLU A 215 -3.33 6.52 -53.21
CA GLU A 215 -3.79 5.37 -52.44
C GLU A 215 -4.98 5.72 -51.55
N PRO A 216 -5.98 4.82 -51.44
CA PRO A 216 -7.10 5.03 -50.53
C PRO A 216 -6.60 5.10 -49.09
N MET A 217 -7.24 5.94 -48.29
CA MET A 217 -6.86 6.07 -46.88
C MET A 217 -6.90 4.70 -46.17
N PRO A 218 -5.89 4.35 -45.36
CA PRO A 218 -5.84 3.04 -44.70
C PRO A 218 -7.13 2.72 -43.94
N LYS A 219 -7.89 1.71 -44.42
CA LYS A 219 -9.15 1.26 -43.80
C LYS A 219 -8.91 0.13 -42.78
N GLY A 220 -9.77 0.11 -41.76
CA GLY A 220 -9.67 -0.72 -40.56
C GLY A 220 -9.96 -2.23 -40.70
N GLU A 221 -9.77 -2.87 -41.86
CA GLU A 221 -9.82 -4.35 -41.92
C GLU A 221 -8.44 -4.97 -41.64
N LYS A 222 -7.35 -4.37 -42.12
CA LYS A 222 -5.97 -4.73 -41.70
C LYS A 222 -5.49 -3.94 -40.48
N ASN A 223 -6.17 -2.84 -40.17
CA ASN A 223 -5.79 -1.81 -39.19
C ASN A 223 -6.90 -1.50 -38.18
N GLY A 224 -7.85 -2.43 -38.03
CA GLY A 224 -9.02 -2.32 -37.16
C GLY A 224 -8.78 -2.71 -35.70
N PRO A 225 -9.85 -2.89 -34.92
CA PRO A 225 -9.80 -3.41 -33.56
C PRO A 225 -8.92 -4.65 -33.44
N ASP A 226 -8.95 -5.53 -34.44
CA ASP A 226 -8.24 -6.82 -34.47
C ASP A 226 -6.71 -6.66 -34.43
N ASN A 227 -6.14 -5.67 -35.14
CA ASN A 227 -4.70 -5.41 -35.09
C ASN A 227 -4.30 -4.87 -33.71
N PHE A 228 -5.06 -3.91 -33.18
CA PHE A 228 -4.84 -3.39 -31.83
C PHE A 228 -4.96 -4.50 -30.78
N GLU A 229 -5.95 -5.37 -30.92
CA GLU A 229 -6.17 -6.51 -30.04
C GLU A 229 -5.01 -7.50 -30.10
N SER A 230 -4.47 -7.80 -31.29
CA SER A 230 -3.28 -8.64 -31.43
C SER A 230 -2.05 -8.05 -30.74
N VAL A 231 -1.85 -6.72 -30.84
CA VAL A 231 -0.76 -6.01 -30.16
C VAL A 231 -0.96 -6.03 -28.64
N ALA A 232 -2.19 -5.81 -28.18
CA ALA A 232 -2.55 -5.87 -26.76
C ALA A 232 -2.37 -7.29 -26.19
N GLN A 233 -2.79 -8.32 -26.91
CA GLN A 233 -2.58 -9.72 -26.55
C GLN A 233 -1.08 -10.04 -26.48
N ALA A 234 -0.29 -9.61 -27.48
CA ALA A 234 1.16 -9.81 -27.46
C ALA A 234 1.84 -9.12 -26.27
N PHE A 235 1.39 -7.90 -25.90
CA PHE A 235 1.84 -7.23 -24.69
C PHE A 235 1.56 -8.06 -23.43
N MET A 236 0.33 -8.56 -23.29
CA MET A 236 -0.07 -9.42 -22.15
C MET A 236 0.69 -10.75 -22.13
N SER A 237 0.91 -11.40 -23.27
CA SER A 237 1.70 -12.62 -23.36
C SER A 237 3.16 -12.40 -22.97
N ARG A 238 3.78 -11.27 -23.37
CA ARG A 238 5.14 -10.92 -22.96
C ARG A 238 5.23 -10.68 -21.45
N ALA A 239 4.24 -10.03 -20.86
CA ALA A 239 4.13 -9.84 -19.42
C ALA A 239 4.08 -11.19 -18.68
N LEU A 240 3.20 -12.10 -19.10
CA LEU A 240 3.07 -13.45 -18.53
C LEU A 240 4.35 -14.28 -18.68
N LEU A 241 4.96 -14.29 -19.86
CA LEU A 241 6.25 -14.96 -20.10
C LEU A 241 7.37 -14.37 -19.23
N GLY A 242 7.36 -13.05 -19.01
CA GLY A 242 8.31 -12.38 -18.12
C GLY A 242 8.17 -12.83 -16.67
N LEU A 243 6.93 -13.00 -16.19
CA LEU A 243 6.66 -13.54 -14.86
C LEU A 243 7.09 -15.01 -14.74
N LEU A 244 6.75 -15.83 -15.73
CA LEU A 244 7.15 -17.24 -15.77
C LEU A 244 8.68 -17.38 -15.75
N LYS A 245 9.40 -16.58 -16.54
CA LYS A 245 10.88 -16.57 -16.54
C LYS A 245 11.46 -16.20 -15.18
N ARG A 246 10.89 -15.20 -14.50
CA ARG A 246 11.30 -14.82 -13.13
C ARG A 246 11.03 -15.95 -12.14
N TRP A 247 9.84 -16.52 -12.18
CA TRP A 247 9.49 -17.66 -11.32
C TRP A 247 10.40 -18.86 -11.56
N LEU A 248 10.67 -19.23 -12.81
CA LEU A 248 11.64 -20.27 -13.16
C LEU A 248 13.05 -19.95 -12.66
N SER A 249 13.49 -18.68 -12.72
CA SER A 249 14.79 -18.31 -12.14
C SER A 249 14.81 -18.41 -10.61
N TYR A 250 13.71 -18.06 -9.94
CA TYR A 250 13.60 -18.14 -8.47
C TYR A 250 13.43 -19.58 -7.96
N SER A 251 12.87 -20.49 -8.75
CA SER A 251 12.75 -21.91 -8.39
C SER A 251 13.97 -22.73 -8.80
N ALA A 252 14.64 -22.39 -9.90
CA ALA A 252 15.85 -23.09 -10.35
C ALA A 252 17.05 -22.88 -9.42
N VAL A 253 17.22 -21.67 -8.84
CA VAL A 253 18.36 -21.38 -7.94
C VAL A 253 18.33 -22.24 -6.66
N PRO A 254 17.21 -22.36 -5.92
CA PRO A 254 17.09 -23.29 -4.79
C PRO A 254 17.25 -24.76 -5.20
N MET A 255 16.72 -25.18 -6.35
CA MET A 255 16.86 -26.58 -6.80
C MET A 255 18.30 -26.93 -7.15
N VAL A 256 19.05 -26.02 -7.79
CA VAL A 256 20.48 -26.21 -8.06
C VAL A 256 21.29 -26.16 -6.77
N ALA A 257 20.97 -25.26 -5.84
CA ALA A 257 21.60 -25.21 -4.51
C ALA A 257 21.35 -26.50 -3.71
N MET A 258 20.12 -27.03 -3.73
CA MET A 258 19.76 -28.29 -3.10
C MET A 258 20.41 -29.51 -3.79
N GLY A 259 20.55 -29.47 -5.12
CA GLY A 259 21.28 -30.49 -5.88
C GLY A 259 22.78 -30.48 -5.60
N LEU A 260 23.39 -29.30 -5.48
CA LEU A 260 24.78 -29.14 -5.07
C LEU A 260 25.00 -29.57 -3.62
N TRP A 261 24.09 -29.23 -2.71
CA TRP A 261 24.12 -29.68 -1.31
C TRP A 261 24.04 -31.21 -1.20
N LYS A 262 23.13 -31.85 -1.92
CA LYS A 262 23.09 -33.32 -2.00
C LYS A 262 24.32 -33.92 -2.67
N TYR A 263 24.90 -33.24 -3.67
CA TYR A 263 26.13 -33.69 -4.32
C TYR A 263 27.33 -33.61 -3.37
N THR A 264 27.42 -32.57 -2.54
CA THR A 264 28.46 -32.45 -1.51
C THR A 264 28.28 -33.48 -0.39
N ASP A 265 27.04 -33.73 0.06
CA ASP A 265 26.75 -34.79 1.04
C ASP A 265 27.11 -36.19 0.50
N LEU A 266 26.89 -36.45 -0.79
CA LEU A 266 27.28 -37.71 -1.44
C LEU A 266 28.80 -37.89 -1.62
N TRP A 267 29.58 -36.80 -1.54
CA TRP A 267 31.04 -36.83 -1.67
C TRP A 267 31.78 -36.97 -0.33
N ASP A 268 31.09 -36.73 0.78
CA ASP A 268 31.69 -36.71 2.12
C ASP A 268 32.02 -38.12 2.64
N ASP A 269 31.32 -39.15 2.18
CA ASP A 269 31.49 -40.52 2.71
C ASP A 269 32.77 -41.25 2.25
N ARG A 270 33.56 -40.73 1.29
CA ARG A 270 34.81 -41.40 0.83
C ARG A 270 35.99 -40.49 0.42
N GLY A 271 35.83 -39.17 0.43
CA GLY A 271 36.86 -38.25 -0.09
C GLY A 271 37.70 -37.53 0.96
N TYR A 272 37.17 -37.33 2.18
CA TYR A 272 37.71 -36.34 3.13
C TYR A 272 39.00 -36.80 3.83
N GLU A 273 39.15 -38.10 4.12
CA GLU A 273 40.32 -38.63 4.82
C GLU A 273 41.61 -38.58 3.98
N ASN A 274 41.51 -38.63 2.65
CA ASN A 274 42.68 -38.63 1.77
C ASN A 274 43.22 -37.21 1.47
N LEU A 275 42.40 -36.17 1.65
CA LEU A 275 42.77 -34.76 1.35
C LEU A 275 43.44 -34.05 2.54
N ILE A 276 43.08 -34.41 3.77
CA ILE A 276 43.67 -33.81 4.99
C ILE A 276 45.13 -34.27 5.19
N ALA A 277 45.46 -35.51 4.81
CA ALA A 277 46.83 -36.04 4.92
C ALA A 277 47.84 -35.33 3.99
N ALA A 278 47.38 -34.72 2.90
CA ALA A 278 48.24 -34.05 1.91
C ALA A 278 48.44 -32.54 2.16
N HIS A 279 47.58 -31.89 2.95
CA HIS A 279 47.56 -30.43 3.11
C HIS A 279 48.31 -29.90 4.35
N ILE A 280 48.64 -30.76 5.32
CA ILE A 280 49.29 -30.35 6.59
C ILE A 280 50.83 -30.20 6.45
N GLN A 281 51.42 -30.52 5.29
CA GLN A 281 52.88 -30.47 5.09
C GLN A 281 53.41 -29.36 4.18
N ALA A 282 52.60 -28.39 3.78
CA ALA A 282 53.08 -27.26 2.97
C ALA A 282 52.32 -25.95 3.26
N SER A 283 53.07 -24.96 3.75
CA SER A 283 52.82 -23.50 3.70
C SER A 283 52.50 -22.83 5.04
N GLY A 284 53.45 -22.04 5.53
CA GLY A 284 53.28 -21.05 6.60
C GLY A 284 52.44 -19.84 6.17
N PRO A 285 52.11 -18.92 7.10
CA PRO A 285 51.00 -18.00 6.93
C PRO A 285 51.40 -16.71 6.19
N PRO A 286 50.58 -16.19 5.28
CA PRO A 286 50.67 -14.79 4.87
C PRO A 286 49.72 -13.92 5.70
N ALA A 287 50.26 -12.78 6.12
CA ALA A 287 49.54 -11.71 6.80
C ALA A 287 48.47 -11.08 5.89
N LEU A 288 47.24 -10.99 6.42
CA LEU A 288 46.15 -10.21 5.83
C LEU A 288 45.99 -8.90 6.62
N HIS A 289 46.10 -7.78 5.92
CA HIS A 289 45.77 -6.46 6.44
C HIS A 289 44.30 -6.41 6.89
N ALA A 290 44.10 -6.17 8.18
CA ALA A 290 42.80 -5.92 8.77
C ALA A 290 42.23 -4.59 8.27
N ARG A 291 41.09 -4.64 7.58
CA ARG A 291 40.14 -3.52 7.62
C ARG A 291 39.45 -3.60 8.97
N THR A 292 39.51 -2.51 9.73
CA THR A 292 38.73 -2.33 10.95
C THR A 292 37.24 -2.51 10.63
N PRO A 293 36.51 -3.41 11.30
CA PRO A 293 35.07 -3.47 11.17
C PRO A 293 34.46 -2.21 11.79
N GLU A 294 33.55 -1.56 11.06
CA GLU A 294 32.61 -0.62 11.69
C GLU A 294 31.88 -1.35 12.83
N PRO A 295 31.55 -0.66 13.94
CA PRO A 295 30.83 -1.29 15.04
C PRO A 295 29.50 -1.86 14.51
N PRO A 296 29.10 -3.09 14.92
CA PRO A 296 27.87 -3.67 14.45
C PRO A 296 26.70 -2.77 14.88
N ARG A 297 25.85 -2.36 13.93
CA ARG A 297 24.52 -1.86 14.27
C ARG A 297 23.90 -2.91 15.18
N LYS A 298 23.45 -2.53 16.39
CA LYS A 298 22.63 -3.41 17.23
C LYS A 298 21.39 -3.76 16.39
N MET A 299 21.39 -4.95 15.82
CA MET A 299 20.28 -5.46 15.03
C MET A 299 19.09 -5.64 15.97
N ASP A 300 17.88 -5.26 15.52
CA ASP A 300 16.64 -5.60 16.21
C ASP A 300 16.61 -7.13 16.41
N PRO A 301 16.56 -7.65 17.66
CA PRO A 301 16.52 -9.08 17.91
C PRO A 301 15.29 -9.75 17.26
N TYR A 302 14.27 -8.96 16.95
CA TYR A 302 13.03 -9.41 16.30
C TYR A 302 13.00 -9.13 14.78
N SER A 303 14.15 -8.91 14.16
CA SER A 303 14.23 -8.74 12.70
C SER A 303 13.68 -9.95 11.95
N ALA A 304 13.19 -9.71 10.73
CA ALA A 304 12.56 -10.74 9.88
C ALA A 304 13.49 -11.91 9.48
N GLU A 305 14.80 -11.78 9.70
CA GLU A 305 15.82 -12.77 9.40
C GLU A 305 16.34 -13.50 10.66
N GLY A 306 15.80 -13.19 11.83
CA GLY A 306 16.25 -13.71 13.12
C GLY A 306 15.51 -14.97 13.59
N GLU A 307 16.12 -15.70 14.53
CA GLU A 307 15.57 -16.90 15.17
C GLU A 307 14.20 -16.64 15.86
N LEU A 308 13.92 -15.38 16.21
CA LEU A 308 12.73 -14.95 16.94
C LEU A 308 11.52 -14.66 16.06
N VAL A 309 11.64 -14.71 14.73
CA VAL A 309 10.57 -14.26 13.82
C VAL A 309 9.25 -14.98 14.05
N ASN A 310 9.27 -16.29 14.31
CA ASN A 310 8.06 -17.09 14.48
C ASN A 310 7.36 -16.80 15.82
N ILE A 311 8.11 -16.76 16.92
CA ILE A 311 7.55 -16.44 18.25
C ILE A 311 7.07 -14.98 18.31
N HIS A 312 7.72 -14.08 17.58
CA HIS A 312 7.34 -12.67 17.47
C HIS A 312 6.08 -12.46 16.63
N ASN A 313 5.98 -13.12 15.48
CA ASN A 313 4.75 -13.11 14.68
C ASN A 313 3.57 -13.65 15.49
N ALA A 314 3.75 -14.74 16.23
CA ALA A 314 2.70 -15.29 17.10
C ALA A 314 2.24 -14.27 18.15
N PHE A 315 3.17 -13.48 18.70
CA PHE A 315 2.83 -12.39 19.63
C PHE A 315 1.96 -11.31 18.97
N HIS A 316 2.31 -10.84 17.76
CA HIS A 316 1.52 -9.83 17.06
C HIS A 316 0.20 -10.34 16.49
N GLN A 317 0.07 -11.65 16.29
CA GLN A 317 -1.19 -12.32 15.94
C GLN A 317 -2.11 -12.51 17.15
N GLY A 318 -1.68 -12.16 18.36
CA GLY A 318 -2.48 -12.34 19.59
C GLY A 318 -2.47 -13.77 20.14
N GLN A 319 -1.60 -14.65 19.64
CA GLN A 319 -1.47 -16.04 20.10
C GLN A 319 -0.62 -16.12 21.39
N TYR A 320 -0.98 -15.36 22.43
CA TYR A 320 -0.12 -15.19 23.60
C TYR A 320 0.18 -16.50 24.33
N GLN A 321 -0.78 -17.43 24.42
CA GLN A 321 -0.54 -18.73 25.04
C GLN A 321 0.52 -19.54 24.26
N GLN A 322 0.45 -19.51 22.92
CA GLN A 322 1.46 -20.15 22.07
C GLN A 322 2.85 -19.52 22.26
N VAL A 323 2.94 -18.20 22.46
CA VAL A 323 4.21 -17.53 22.76
C VAL A 323 4.80 -18.02 24.09
N VAL A 324 3.96 -18.17 25.12
CA VAL A 324 4.39 -18.72 26.42
C VAL A 324 4.92 -20.14 26.27
N ASP A 325 4.19 -20.98 25.53
CA ASP A 325 4.48 -22.40 25.35
C ASP A 325 5.55 -22.69 24.27
N PHE A 326 6.01 -21.66 23.55
CA PHE A 326 6.93 -21.80 22.42
C PHE A 326 8.24 -22.50 22.84
N ASP A 327 8.67 -23.51 22.09
CA ASP A 327 9.95 -24.19 22.32
C ASP A 327 11.12 -23.29 21.87
N THR A 328 12.03 -23.04 22.80
CA THR A 328 13.15 -22.10 22.65
C THR A 328 14.49 -22.79 22.81
N SER A 329 14.50 -24.13 22.94
CA SER A 329 15.70 -24.94 23.14
C SER A 329 16.72 -24.82 22.00
N SER A 330 16.25 -24.49 20.79
CA SER A 330 17.07 -24.30 19.60
C SER A 330 17.63 -22.89 19.43
N PHE A 331 17.22 -21.92 20.26
CA PHE A 331 17.65 -20.54 20.13
C PHE A 331 19.07 -20.31 20.68
N SER A 332 19.79 -19.40 20.05
CA SER A 332 21.11 -18.97 20.49
C SER A 332 21.07 -18.29 21.87
N ALA A 333 22.16 -18.41 22.63
CA ALA A 333 22.26 -17.79 23.96
C ALA A 333 22.04 -16.27 23.95
N SER A 334 22.39 -15.58 22.86
CA SER A 334 22.13 -14.15 22.65
C SER A 334 20.65 -13.80 22.62
N ASN A 335 19.78 -14.74 22.28
CA ASN A 335 18.34 -14.55 22.18
C ASN A 335 17.59 -14.94 23.47
N ALA A 336 18.25 -15.55 24.45
CA ALA A 336 17.60 -16.00 25.69
C ALA A 336 16.85 -14.87 26.44
N LEU A 337 17.47 -13.70 26.59
CA LEU A 337 16.84 -12.56 27.27
C LEU A 337 15.70 -11.94 26.42
N PRO A 338 15.90 -11.58 25.14
CA PRO A 338 14.81 -11.10 24.28
C PRO A 338 13.60 -12.06 24.20
N THR A 339 13.84 -13.37 24.15
CA THR A 339 12.79 -14.39 24.20
C THR A 339 12.07 -14.39 25.53
N ARG A 340 12.80 -14.33 26.65
CA ARG A 340 12.19 -14.26 27.99
C ARG A 340 11.30 -13.03 28.12
N VAL A 341 11.78 -11.86 27.69
CA VAL A 341 11.00 -10.61 27.71
C VAL A 341 9.74 -10.74 26.85
N LEU A 342 9.83 -11.35 25.66
CA LEU A 342 8.67 -11.57 24.81
C LEU A 342 7.63 -12.50 25.45
N LYS A 343 8.08 -13.58 26.14
CA LYS A 343 7.20 -14.45 26.92
C LYS A 343 6.55 -13.70 28.09
N LEU A 344 7.28 -12.85 28.80
CA LEU A 344 6.72 -12.01 29.85
C LEU A 344 5.63 -11.07 29.28
N ARG A 345 5.88 -10.42 28.13
CA ARG A 345 4.88 -9.60 27.44
C ARG A 345 3.60 -10.39 27.12
N ALA A 346 3.73 -11.62 26.63
CA ALA A 346 2.59 -12.48 26.35
C ALA A 346 1.81 -12.84 27.63
N ARG A 347 2.50 -13.12 28.73
CA ARG A 347 1.86 -13.38 30.04
C ARG A 347 1.13 -12.15 30.58
N LEU A 348 1.68 -10.95 30.38
CA LEU A 348 0.98 -9.70 30.70
C LEU A 348 -0.31 -9.55 29.88
N ALA A 349 -0.28 -9.88 28.59
CA ALA A 349 -1.49 -9.86 27.76
C ALA A 349 -2.54 -10.91 28.19
N LEU A 350 -2.11 -12.00 28.84
CA LEU A 350 -2.97 -13.01 29.46
C LEU A 350 -3.42 -12.68 30.89
N GLY A 351 -3.08 -11.49 31.42
CA GLY A 351 -3.46 -11.06 32.76
C GLY A 351 -2.66 -11.69 33.91
N GLN A 352 -1.55 -12.38 33.63
CA GLN A 352 -0.72 -13.06 34.63
C GLN A 352 0.24 -12.08 35.36
N TYR A 353 -0.28 -10.96 35.86
CA TYR A 353 0.53 -9.86 36.39
C TYR A 353 1.33 -10.26 37.63
N ASP A 354 0.70 -10.97 38.56
CA ASP A 354 1.33 -11.34 39.84
C ASP A 354 2.52 -12.27 39.65
N ASP A 355 2.42 -13.24 38.76
CA ASP A 355 3.51 -14.17 38.49
C ASP A 355 4.69 -13.46 37.80
N VAL A 356 4.41 -12.53 36.88
CA VAL A 356 5.47 -11.72 36.24
C VAL A 356 6.17 -10.84 37.26
N ILE A 357 5.44 -10.21 38.19
CA ILE A 357 6.02 -9.41 39.28
C ILE A 357 6.90 -10.29 40.18
N ALA A 358 6.40 -11.45 40.58
CA ALA A 358 7.13 -12.37 41.44
C ALA A 358 8.44 -12.84 40.78
N GLU A 359 8.38 -13.27 39.52
CA GLU A 359 9.55 -13.78 38.77
C GLU A 359 10.62 -12.70 38.56
N THR A 360 10.22 -11.46 38.29
CA THR A 360 11.14 -10.36 37.95
C THR A 360 11.68 -9.61 39.19
N SER A 361 11.02 -9.72 40.34
CA SER A 361 11.36 -8.99 41.57
C SER A 361 12.78 -9.25 42.11
N GLY A 362 13.39 -10.40 41.78
CA GLY A 362 14.74 -10.78 42.22
C GLY A 362 15.89 -10.30 41.33
N GLU A 363 15.61 -9.73 40.16
CA GLU A 363 16.62 -9.47 39.11
C GLU A 363 16.87 -7.97 38.90
N SER A 364 17.24 -7.27 39.98
CA SER A 364 17.41 -5.81 40.01
C SER A 364 18.54 -5.25 39.14
N GLY A 365 19.40 -6.11 38.57
CA GLY A 365 20.49 -5.73 37.67
C GLY A 365 20.14 -5.79 36.18
N VAL A 366 18.92 -6.20 35.81
CA VAL A 366 18.51 -6.41 34.41
C VAL A 366 17.39 -5.42 34.05
N PRO A 367 17.69 -4.29 33.38
CA PRO A 367 16.71 -3.25 33.07
C PRO A 367 15.48 -3.76 32.31
N ASP A 368 15.66 -4.73 31.42
CA ASP A 368 14.59 -5.38 30.65
C ASP A 368 13.50 -5.98 31.55
N LEU A 369 13.92 -6.69 32.60
CA LEU A 369 13.02 -7.37 33.54
C LEU A 369 12.41 -6.38 34.54
N GLN A 370 13.17 -5.35 34.92
CA GLN A 370 12.63 -4.25 35.73
C GLN A 370 11.53 -3.48 34.97
N ALA A 371 11.70 -3.28 33.66
CA ALA A 371 10.69 -2.64 32.83
C ALA A 371 9.44 -3.54 32.69
N ALA A 372 9.62 -4.87 32.57
CA ALA A 372 8.51 -5.83 32.60
C ALA A 372 7.76 -5.81 33.94
N ALA A 373 8.48 -5.75 35.06
CA ALA A 373 7.89 -5.64 36.40
C ALA A 373 7.09 -4.33 36.57
N ALA A 374 7.64 -3.21 36.07
CA ALA A 374 6.97 -1.92 36.11
C ALA A 374 5.67 -1.94 35.29
N LEU A 375 5.70 -2.50 34.07
CA LEU A 375 4.49 -2.66 33.25
C LEU A 375 3.47 -3.59 33.90
N ALA A 376 3.91 -4.72 34.48
CA ALA A 376 3.03 -5.63 35.21
C ALA A 376 2.32 -4.96 36.39
N THR A 377 3.09 -4.19 37.18
CA THR A 377 2.57 -3.43 38.33
C THR A 377 1.57 -2.38 37.88
N TYR A 378 1.85 -1.68 36.78
CA TYR A 378 0.93 -0.71 36.19
C TYR A 378 -0.36 -1.37 35.72
N LEU A 379 -0.28 -2.42 34.90
CA LEU A 379 -1.46 -3.10 34.33
C LEU A 379 -2.33 -3.76 35.41
N LYS A 380 -1.74 -4.25 36.50
CA LYS A 380 -2.48 -4.81 37.63
C LYS A 380 -3.34 -3.76 38.34
N SER A 381 -2.85 -2.54 38.51
CA SER A 381 -3.55 -1.50 39.26
C SER A 381 -3.20 -0.10 38.75
N PRO A 382 -3.72 0.31 37.58
CA PRO A 382 -3.34 1.59 36.95
C PRO A 382 -3.60 2.81 37.85
N GLU A 383 -4.62 2.75 38.71
CA GLU A 383 -5.02 3.85 39.60
C GLU A 383 -4.06 4.10 40.77
N SER A 384 -3.25 3.11 41.13
CA SER A 384 -2.28 3.19 42.24
C SER A 384 -0.86 2.90 41.76
N ALA A 385 -0.58 3.22 40.50
CA ALA A 385 0.66 2.86 39.82
C ALA A 385 1.75 3.95 39.88
N ASP A 386 1.67 4.95 40.77
CA ASP A 386 2.66 6.04 40.88
C ASP A 386 4.10 5.52 40.98
N LYS A 387 4.30 4.42 41.73
CA LYS A 387 5.60 3.76 41.86
C LYS A 387 6.08 3.13 40.55
N ALA A 388 5.16 2.56 39.77
CA ALA A 388 5.48 1.96 38.48
C ALA A 388 5.81 3.04 37.44
N ILE A 389 5.08 4.17 37.45
CA ILE A 389 5.35 5.33 36.60
C ILE A 389 6.71 5.92 36.94
N ALA A 390 6.98 6.19 38.23
CA ALA A 390 8.28 6.69 38.67
C ALA A 390 9.43 5.73 38.28
N LYS A 391 9.22 4.42 38.40
CA LYS A 391 10.21 3.43 37.97
C LYS A 391 10.42 3.43 36.46
N ALA A 392 9.37 3.60 35.67
CA ALA A 392 9.46 3.72 34.22
C ALA A 392 10.28 4.96 33.81
N GLN A 393 10.07 6.10 34.48
CA GLN A 393 10.86 7.33 34.25
C GLN A 393 12.34 7.14 34.65
N GLU A 394 12.61 6.49 35.79
CA GLU A 394 13.96 6.15 36.23
C GLU A 394 14.69 5.28 35.20
N LEU A 395 14.01 4.25 34.68
CA LEU A 395 14.56 3.35 33.65
C LEU A 395 14.75 4.08 32.31
N ALA A 396 13.83 4.95 31.91
CA ALA A 396 13.95 5.77 30.72
C ALA A 396 15.19 6.70 30.78
N ALA A 397 15.53 7.20 31.96
CA ALA A 397 16.70 8.04 32.20
C ALA A 397 18.01 7.24 32.27
N SER A 398 18.01 6.10 32.96
CA SER A 398 19.22 5.30 33.21
C SER A 398 19.57 4.28 32.12
N ALA A 399 18.57 3.80 31.39
CA ALA A 399 18.69 2.71 30.40
C ALA A 399 17.86 2.98 29.12
N GLY A 400 17.68 4.24 28.74
CA GLY A 400 16.83 4.64 27.60
C GLY A 400 17.28 4.13 26.21
N ASP A 401 18.49 3.60 26.07
CA ASP A 401 18.98 2.95 24.84
C ASP A 401 18.67 1.43 24.78
N ASN A 402 18.09 0.87 25.85
CA ASN A 402 17.65 -0.52 25.90
C ASN A 402 16.26 -0.65 25.25
N LEU A 403 16.13 -1.53 24.26
CA LEU A 403 14.88 -1.68 23.51
C LEU A 403 13.72 -2.16 24.41
N SER A 404 13.93 -3.13 25.29
CA SER A 404 12.89 -3.59 26.21
C SER A 404 12.42 -2.47 27.14
N VAL A 405 13.34 -1.62 27.61
CA VAL A 405 12.99 -0.41 28.37
C VAL A 405 12.16 0.55 27.51
N GLN A 406 12.59 0.83 26.27
CA GLN A 406 11.85 1.71 25.37
C GLN A 406 10.41 1.24 25.16
N LEU A 407 10.21 -0.06 24.91
CA LEU A 407 8.90 -0.65 24.68
C LEU A 407 8.06 -0.66 25.97
N LEU A 408 8.57 -1.25 27.05
CA LEU A 408 7.78 -1.54 28.25
C LEU A 408 7.57 -0.31 29.13
N ALA A 409 8.63 0.48 29.36
CA ALA A 409 8.50 1.75 30.09
C ALA A 409 7.75 2.77 29.23
N GLY A 410 7.95 2.77 27.91
CA GLY A 410 7.16 3.59 26.97
C GLY A 410 5.66 3.29 27.06
N SER A 411 5.26 2.01 27.13
CA SER A 411 3.87 1.62 27.34
C SER A 411 3.31 2.10 28.69
N VAL A 412 4.09 2.03 29.78
CA VAL A 412 3.66 2.59 31.09
C VAL A 412 3.40 4.09 30.98
N LEU A 413 4.35 4.84 30.42
CA LEU A 413 4.24 6.30 30.28
C LEU A 413 3.07 6.70 29.38
N ALA A 414 2.88 6.01 28.25
CA ALA A 414 1.78 6.26 27.33
C ALA A 414 0.42 6.02 28.00
N ASN A 415 0.26 4.88 28.68
CA ASN A 415 -0.98 4.54 29.39
C ASN A 415 -1.27 5.48 30.56
N ALA A 416 -0.22 6.04 31.19
CA ALA A 416 -0.35 7.05 32.24
C ALA A 416 -0.69 8.46 31.71
N GLY A 417 -0.81 8.63 30.38
CA GLY A 417 -1.07 9.92 29.74
C GLY A 417 0.17 10.80 29.53
N LEU A 418 1.37 10.33 29.92
CA LEU A 418 2.66 10.99 29.71
C LEU A 418 3.17 10.75 28.28
N THR A 419 2.33 11.08 27.30
CA THR A 419 2.51 10.73 25.88
C THR A 419 3.78 11.33 25.27
N GLU A 420 4.15 12.55 25.62
CA GLU A 420 5.39 13.19 25.13
C GLU A 420 6.66 12.48 25.65
N GLU A 421 6.67 12.08 26.93
CA GLU A 421 7.78 11.31 27.50
C GLU A 421 7.90 9.92 26.85
N ALA A 422 6.75 9.27 26.63
CA ALA A 422 6.68 7.98 25.95
C ALA A 422 7.22 8.07 24.51
N LEU A 423 6.77 9.06 23.72
CA LEU A 423 7.24 9.28 22.36
C LEU A 423 8.74 9.61 22.31
N ALA A 424 9.23 10.45 23.23
CA ALA A 424 10.65 10.78 23.31
C ALA A 424 11.53 9.57 23.64
N LEU A 425 11.03 8.64 24.46
CA LEU A 425 11.71 7.39 24.76
C LEU A 425 11.66 6.42 23.57
N LEU A 426 10.48 6.20 22.98
CA LEU A 426 10.29 5.28 21.86
C LEU A 426 11.04 5.73 20.61
N ALA A 427 11.17 7.04 20.37
CA ALA A 427 11.93 7.60 19.25
C ALA A 427 13.43 7.25 19.27
N LYS A 428 13.97 6.76 20.41
CA LYS A 428 15.36 6.27 20.52
C LYS A 428 15.55 4.87 19.92
N HIS A 429 14.49 4.24 19.42
CA HIS A 429 14.57 2.93 18.79
C HIS A 429 15.55 2.94 17.60
N GLN A 430 16.33 1.86 17.45
CA GLN A 430 17.30 1.72 16.35
C GLN A 430 16.73 0.83 15.24
N GLY A 431 15.54 1.18 14.75
CA GLY A 431 14.85 0.41 13.70
C GLY A 431 13.94 -0.71 14.20
N SER A 432 13.52 -0.68 15.47
CA SER A 432 12.54 -1.63 15.98
C SER A 432 11.13 -1.34 15.46
N LEU A 433 10.47 -2.36 14.91
CA LEU A 433 9.08 -2.25 14.44
C LEU A 433 8.08 -2.16 15.58
N ASP A 434 8.30 -2.85 16.71
CA ASP A 434 7.42 -2.74 17.89
C ASP A 434 7.35 -1.30 18.41
N ALA A 435 8.50 -0.60 18.44
CA ALA A 435 8.54 0.79 18.87
C ALA A 435 7.76 1.69 17.91
N VAL A 436 7.90 1.47 16.60
CA VAL A 436 7.13 2.20 15.58
C VAL A 436 5.63 1.94 15.72
N ALA A 437 5.22 0.69 15.94
CA ALA A 437 3.82 0.34 16.13
C ALA A 437 3.24 1.03 17.38
N LEU A 438 3.98 1.10 18.49
CA LEU A 438 3.57 1.83 19.68
C LEU A 438 3.45 3.34 19.42
N ILE A 439 4.40 3.95 18.69
CA ILE A 439 4.33 5.37 18.29
C ILE A 439 3.06 5.63 17.45
N ILE A 440 2.76 4.75 16.49
CA ILE A 440 1.55 4.82 15.66
C ILE A 440 0.30 4.78 16.55
N GLN A 441 0.22 3.84 17.49
CA GLN A 441 -0.91 3.73 18.42
C GLN A 441 -1.08 5.00 19.26
N ILE A 442 0.00 5.55 19.82
CA ILE A 442 -0.03 6.80 20.60
C ILE A 442 -0.57 7.96 19.74
N HIS A 443 -0.07 8.11 18.50
CA HIS A 443 -0.56 9.15 17.60
C HIS A 443 -2.04 8.96 17.23
N LEU A 444 -2.50 7.74 17.02
CA LEU A 444 -3.92 7.46 16.76
C LEU A 444 -4.80 7.82 17.97
N GLN A 445 -4.35 7.51 19.19
CA GLN A 445 -5.04 7.91 20.43
C GLN A 445 -5.08 9.43 20.62
N GLN A 446 -4.05 10.15 20.17
CA GLN A 446 -4.02 11.61 20.14
C GLN A 446 -4.84 12.23 18.99
N ASN A 447 -5.57 11.42 18.20
CA ASN A 447 -6.27 11.84 16.99
C ASN A 447 -5.36 12.46 15.90
N ARG A 448 -4.07 12.09 15.89
CA ARG A 448 -3.07 12.51 14.91
C ARG A 448 -2.83 11.44 13.86
N ALA A 449 -3.88 11.15 13.08
CA ALA A 449 -3.83 10.18 11.99
C ALA A 449 -2.77 10.55 10.93
N ASP A 450 -2.49 11.83 10.75
CA ASP A 450 -1.45 12.35 9.85
C ASP A 450 -0.05 11.88 10.26
N LEU A 451 0.28 11.96 11.56
CA LEU A 451 1.57 11.50 12.09
C LEU A 451 1.66 9.97 12.06
N ALA A 452 0.58 9.30 12.48
CA ALA A 452 0.49 7.84 12.43
C ALA A 452 0.70 7.29 11.01
N ALA A 453 0.06 7.88 10.00
CA ALA A 453 0.24 7.51 8.60
C ALA A 453 1.68 7.75 8.12
N LYS A 454 2.30 8.85 8.54
CA LYS A 454 3.69 9.15 8.19
C LYS A 454 4.66 8.12 8.77
N GLU A 455 4.44 7.66 10.01
CA GLU A 455 5.26 6.62 10.64
C GLU A 455 5.07 5.26 9.94
N ALA A 456 3.82 4.86 9.65
CA ALA A 456 3.53 3.63 8.92
C ALA A 456 4.17 3.62 7.52
N GLN A 457 4.06 4.72 6.77
CA GLN A 457 4.69 4.87 5.45
C GLN A 457 6.22 4.85 5.51
N GLN A 458 6.81 5.35 6.60
CA GLN A 458 8.26 5.27 6.81
C GLN A 458 8.69 3.82 7.09
N ALA A 459 7.98 3.12 7.97
CA ALA A 459 8.21 1.70 8.27
C ALA A 459 8.14 0.83 7.02
N ARG A 460 7.11 1.02 6.19
CA ARG A 460 6.88 0.25 4.96
C ARG A 460 8.04 0.31 3.97
N LYS A 461 8.83 1.39 3.97
CA LYS A 461 9.98 1.53 3.04
C LYS A 461 11.06 0.49 3.30
N TRP A 462 11.25 0.08 4.55
CA TRP A 462 12.33 -0.80 4.97
C TRP A 462 11.84 -2.15 5.52
N ALA A 463 10.56 -2.30 5.83
CA ALA A 463 9.92 -3.55 6.27
C ALA A 463 8.69 -3.89 5.39
N GLN A 464 8.92 -4.17 4.10
CA GLN A 464 7.85 -4.32 3.11
C GLN A 464 6.93 -5.52 3.37
N ASP A 465 7.48 -6.63 3.86
CA ASP A 465 6.76 -7.90 4.05
C ASP A 465 6.43 -8.18 5.54
N SER A 466 6.55 -7.17 6.41
CA SER A 466 6.29 -7.33 7.84
C SER A 466 4.79 -7.37 8.14
N LEU A 467 4.38 -8.38 8.90
CA LEU A 467 3.03 -8.50 9.45
C LEU A 467 2.66 -7.30 10.31
N LEU A 468 3.56 -6.86 11.20
CA LEU A 468 3.30 -5.74 12.09
C LEU A 468 3.09 -4.43 11.32
N VAL A 469 3.78 -4.23 10.19
CA VAL A 469 3.53 -3.07 9.32
C VAL A 469 2.15 -3.16 8.67
N ASN A 470 1.73 -4.35 8.22
CA ASN A 470 0.37 -4.55 7.69
C ASN A 470 -0.70 -4.22 8.75
N ILE A 471 -0.52 -4.71 9.97
CA ILE A 471 -1.44 -4.43 11.09
C ILE A 471 -1.46 -2.93 11.42
N ALA A 472 -0.29 -2.28 11.48
CA ALA A 472 -0.19 -0.85 11.80
C ALA A 472 -0.82 0.05 10.72
N GLU A 473 -0.61 -0.27 9.43
CA GLU A 473 -1.30 0.41 8.33
C GLU A 473 -2.81 0.19 8.38
N SER A 474 -3.28 -1.00 8.78
CA SER A 474 -4.71 -1.26 8.97
C SER A 474 -5.32 -0.39 10.09
N TRP A 475 -4.64 -0.19 11.22
CA TRP A 475 -5.10 0.72 12.28
C TRP A 475 -5.25 2.16 11.77
N VAL A 476 -4.25 2.64 11.02
CA VAL A 476 -4.29 3.97 10.40
C VAL A 476 -5.44 4.04 9.38
N GLY A 477 -5.57 3.01 8.53
CA GLY A 477 -6.59 2.92 7.50
C GLY A 477 -8.01 2.92 8.05
N LEU A 478 -8.26 2.24 9.17
CA LEU A 478 -9.54 2.28 9.89
C LEU A 478 -9.84 3.68 10.45
N ARG A 479 -8.84 4.51 10.73
CA ARG A 479 -9.05 5.90 11.16
C ARG A 479 -9.32 6.86 10.01
N GLU A 480 -8.72 6.62 8.85
CA GLU A 480 -8.83 7.48 7.66
C GLU A 480 -10.07 7.19 6.80
N GLY A 481 -10.47 5.91 6.72
CA GLY A 481 -11.65 5.45 6.02
C GLY A 481 -11.58 5.43 4.49
N GLY A 482 -12.75 5.30 3.85
CA GLY A 482 -12.88 5.13 2.41
C GLY A 482 -12.42 3.74 1.95
N GLU A 483 -11.61 3.69 0.88
CA GLU A 483 -11.05 2.42 0.36
C GLU A 483 -10.14 1.70 1.37
N LYS A 484 -9.65 2.41 2.38
CA LYS A 484 -8.75 1.87 3.41
C LYS A 484 -9.46 0.91 4.37
N TYR A 485 -10.79 1.02 4.53
CA TYR A 485 -11.57 0.03 5.28
C TYR A 485 -11.47 -1.36 4.64
N GLN A 486 -11.54 -1.43 3.31
CA GLN A 486 -11.43 -2.68 2.57
C GLN A 486 -10.01 -3.26 2.64
N GLN A 487 -8.98 -2.41 2.67
CA GLN A 487 -7.59 -2.83 2.85
C GLN A 487 -7.35 -3.42 4.24
N ALA A 488 -7.84 -2.74 5.28
CA ALA A 488 -7.77 -3.21 6.66
C ALA A 488 -8.53 -4.53 6.85
N PHE A 489 -9.71 -4.65 6.23
CA PHE A 489 -10.51 -5.88 6.24
C PHE A 489 -9.70 -7.09 5.76
N TYR A 490 -9.03 -7.01 4.61
CA TYR A 490 -8.28 -8.17 4.08
C TYR A 490 -7.17 -8.63 5.01
N VAL A 491 -6.48 -7.69 5.67
CA VAL A 491 -5.43 -8.03 6.64
C VAL A 491 -6.02 -8.76 7.85
N PHE A 492 -7.11 -8.25 8.42
CA PHE A 492 -7.72 -8.88 9.59
C PHE A 492 -8.50 -10.16 9.27
N GLU A 493 -9.09 -10.26 8.09
CA GLU A 493 -9.72 -11.50 7.59
C GLU A 493 -8.67 -12.60 7.44
N GLU A 494 -7.52 -12.31 6.83
CA GLU A 494 -6.42 -13.29 6.69
C GLU A 494 -5.93 -13.77 8.07
N LEU A 495 -5.78 -12.84 9.02
CA LEU A 495 -5.39 -13.16 10.39
C LEU A 495 -6.43 -14.02 11.12
N ALA A 496 -7.72 -13.75 10.91
CA ALA A 496 -8.82 -14.41 11.60
C ALA A 496 -9.22 -15.77 10.98
N GLN A 497 -8.93 -15.99 9.70
CA GLN A 497 -9.39 -17.17 8.96
C GLN A 497 -8.60 -18.44 9.28
N ALA A 498 -7.30 -18.32 9.59
CA ALA A 498 -6.47 -19.47 9.88
C ALA A 498 -6.80 -20.04 11.28
N PRO A 499 -7.35 -21.27 11.40
CA PRO A 499 -7.80 -21.81 12.68
C PRO A 499 -6.68 -21.93 13.72
N ALA A 500 -5.43 -22.08 13.26
CA ALA A 500 -4.26 -22.13 14.14
C ALA A 500 -3.84 -20.74 14.66
N SER A 501 -4.26 -19.64 14.03
CA SER A 501 -3.92 -18.26 14.40
C SER A 501 -5.10 -17.37 14.72
N GLN A 502 -6.28 -17.96 14.89
CA GLN A 502 -7.48 -17.23 15.26
C GLN A 502 -7.33 -16.70 16.69
N ALA A 503 -7.34 -15.37 16.84
CA ALA A 503 -7.33 -14.67 18.11
C ALA A 503 -8.53 -13.74 18.23
N VAL A 504 -8.86 -13.37 19.47
CA VAL A 504 -9.94 -12.39 19.75
C VAL A 504 -9.67 -11.08 19.02
N GLN A 505 -8.43 -10.58 19.05
CA GLN A 505 -8.05 -9.31 18.42
C GLN A 505 -8.20 -9.33 16.90
N SER A 506 -7.84 -10.44 16.23
CA SER A 506 -8.01 -10.55 14.78
C SER A 506 -9.48 -10.59 14.38
N LEU A 507 -10.32 -11.30 15.14
CA LEU A 507 -11.76 -11.36 14.90
C LEU A 507 -12.45 -10.02 15.16
N VAL A 508 -12.05 -9.30 16.21
CA VAL A 508 -12.52 -7.94 16.47
C VAL A 508 -12.06 -6.99 15.35
N GLY A 509 -10.81 -7.06 14.90
CA GLY A 509 -10.31 -6.27 13.77
C GLY A 509 -11.10 -6.52 12.48
N GLN A 510 -11.44 -7.79 12.20
CA GLN A 510 -12.30 -8.16 11.09
C GLN A 510 -13.70 -7.55 11.26
N ALA A 511 -14.33 -7.75 12.42
CA ALA A 511 -15.67 -7.23 12.71
C ALA A 511 -15.74 -5.70 12.60
N VAL A 512 -14.77 -4.97 13.14
CA VAL A 512 -14.69 -3.51 13.05
C VAL A 512 -14.56 -3.06 11.59
N SER A 513 -13.74 -3.76 10.79
CA SER A 513 -13.62 -3.46 9.36
C SER A 513 -14.94 -3.68 8.62
N GLU A 514 -15.66 -4.77 8.91
CA GLU A 514 -16.98 -5.06 8.33
C GLU A 514 -18.05 -4.05 8.75
N LEU A 515 -18.03 -3.59 10.02
CA LEU A 515 -18.89 -2.52 10.51
C LEU A 515 -18.67 -1.23 9.70
N HIS A 516 -17.42 -0.85 9.46
CA HIS A 516 -17.10 0.33 8.64
C HIS A 516 -17.50 0.18 7.17
N LEU A 517 -17.54 -1.05 6.65
CA LEU A 517 -18.01 -1.38 5.30
C LEU A 517 -19.54 -1.53 5.20
N GLY A 518 -20.27 -1.43 6.31
CA GLY A 518 -21.72 -1.58 6.36
C GLY A 518 -22.21 -3.03 6.21
N ARG A 519 -21.33 -4.01 6.43
CA ARG A 519 -21.59 -5.46 6.30
C ARG A 519 -21.92 -6.06 7.66
N TYR A 520 -23.09 -5.69 8.17
CA TYR A 520 -23.49 -6.01 9.54
C TYR A 520 -23.66 -7.52 9.81
N PRO A 521 -24.23 -8.35 8.90
CA PRO A 521 -24.31 -9.79 9.12
C PRO A 521 -22.93 -10.47 9.28
N GLU A 522 -21.95 -10.03 8.49
CA GLU A 522 -20.58 -10.53 8.53
C GLU A 522 -19.87 -10.07 9.80
N ALA A 523 -20.07 -8.81 10.20
CA ALA A 523 -19.59 -8.30 11.49
C ALA A 523 -20.19 -9.08 12.68
N GLU A 524 -21.48 -9.42 12.62
CA GLU A 524 -22.16 -10.24 13.64
C GLU A 524 -21.53 -11.63 13.74
N ALA A 525 -21.28 -12.28 12.60
CA ALA A 525 -20.64 -13.60 12.56
C ALA A 525 -19.21 -13.59 13.13
N ALA A 526 -18.43 -12.56 12.82
CA ALA A 526 -17.07 -12.41 13.37
C ALA A 526 -17.09 -12.16 14.89
N LEU A 527 -18.00 -11.32 15.39
CA LEU A 527 -18.15 -11.09 16.84
C LEU A 527 -18.65 -12.33 17.56
N GLN A 528 -19.56 -13.12 16.97
CA GLN A 528 -20.00 -14.39 17.57
C GLN A 528 -18.85 -15.39 17.73
N GLN A 529 -17.93 -15.45 16.76
CA GLN A 529 -16.71 -16.24 16.89
C GLN A 529 -15.82 -15.71 18.01
N ALA A 530 -15.67 -14.37 18.13
CA ALA A 530 -14.87 -13.78 19.19
C ALA A 530 -15.46 -14.04 20.59
N ILE A 531 -16.79 -13.97 20.74
CA ILE A 531 -17.53 -14.31 21.97
C ILE A 531 -17.29 -15.77 22.36
N ALA A 532 -17.19 -16.68 21.38
CA ALA A 532 -16.91 -18.09 21.66
C ALA A 532 -15.50 -18.33 22.20
N LEU A 533 -14.54 -17.44 21.88
CA LEU A 533 -13.17 -17.50 22.41
C LEU A 533 -13.04 -16.83 23.77
N ASP A 534 -13.57 -15.61 23.91
CA ASP A 534 -13.58 -14.87 25.17
C ASP A 534 -14.85 -14.02 25.29
N PRO A 535 -15.88 -14.52 25.99
CA PRO A 535 -17.16 -13.81 26.15
C PRO A 535 -17.06 -12.57 27.04
N ASN A 536 -15.98 -12.46 27.84
CA ASN A 536 -15.78 -11.34 28.76
C ASN A 536 -14.80 -10.30 28.22
N SER A 537 -14.27 -10.45 26.99
CA SER A 537 -13.36 -9.47 26.40
C SER A 537 -14.03 -8.09 26.31
N PRO A 538 -13.45 -7.02 26.91
CA PRO A 538 -14.00 -5.66 26.83
C PRO A 538 -14.17 -5.17 25.39
N ASP A 539 -13.22 -5.49 24.51
CA ASP A 539 -13.25 -5.14 23.10
C ASP A 539 -14.44 -5.81 22.39
N VAL A 540 -14.66 -7.11 22.63
CA VAL A 540 -15.79 -7.87 22.05
C VAL A 540 -17.12 -7.31 22.53
N LEU A 541 -17.26 -7.06 23.83
CA LEU A 541 -18.47 -6.49 24.44
C LEU A 541 -18.79 -5.12 23.84
N SER A 542 -17.82 -4.21 23.79
CA SER A 542 -18.00 -2.86 23.26
C SER A 542 -18.41 -2.84 21.78
N ASN A 543 -17.78 -3.66 20.95
CA ASN A 543 -18.09 -3.74 19.52
C ASN A 543 -19.44 -4.44 19.27
N THR A 544 -19.83 -5.41 20.10
CA THR A 544 -21.17 -6.01 20.09
C THR A 544 -22.24 -5.00 20.50
N ILE A 545 -21.97 -4.13 21.49
CA ILE A 545 -22.87 -3.03 21.85
C ILE A 545 -23.07 -2.08 20.66
N VAL A 546 -21.99 -1.70 19.96
CA VAL A 546 -22.08 -0.84 18.77
C VAL A 546 -22.93 -1.50 17.69
N LEU A 547 -22.64 -2.75 17.32
CA LEU A 547 -23.40 -3.50 16.32
C LEU A 547 -24.89 -3.61 16.71
N ASN A 548 -25.18 -4.02 17.94
CA ASN A 548 -26.56 -4.17 18.41
C ASN A 548 -27.31 -2.84 18.42
N THR A 549 -26.63 -1.73 18.77
CA THR A 549 -27.21 -0.39 18.70
C THR A 549 -27.59 -0.02 17.26
N ILE A 550 -26.71 -0.30 16.29
CA ILE A 550 -26.98 -0.08 14.86
C ILE A 550 -28.18 -0.90 14.38
N LEU A 551 -28.28 -2.16 14.83
CA LEU A 551 -29.36 -3.07 14.46
C LEU A 551 -30.66 -2.85 15.26
N GLY A 552 -30.68 -1.91 16.22
CA GLY A 552 -31.84 -1.68 17.08
C GLY A 552 -32.13 -2.81 18.09
N LYS A 553 -31.13 -3.64 18.41
CA LYS A 553 -31.20 -4.70 19.43
C LYS A 553 -30.92 -4.12 20.82
N ASP A 554 -31.40 -4.80 21.87
CA ASP A 554 -31.11 -4.38 23.25
C ASP A 554 -29.61 -4.56 23.58
N THR A 555 -29.07 -3.61 24.34
CA THR A 555 -27.66 -3.55 24.76
C THR A 555 -27.49 -3.45 26.27
N THR A 556 -28.59 -3.50 27.03
CA THR A 556 -28.59 -3.21 28.47
C THR A 556 -27.69 -4.19 29.25
N GLU A 557 -27.84 -5.49 29.03
CA GLU A 557 -27.01 -6.48 29.74
C GLU A 557 -25.55 -6.42 29.30
N LEU A 558 -25.28 -6.24 28.00
CA LEU A 558 -23.91 -6.11 27.49
C LEU A 558 -23.16 -4.92 28.10
N LYS A 559 -23.84 -3.77 28.25
CA LYS A 559 -23.27 -2.58 28.90
C LYS A 559 -22.96 -2.85 30.37
N LYS A 560 -23.86 -3.51 31.08
CA LYS A 560 -23.65 -3.90 32.47
C LYS A 560 -22.49 -4.89 32.63
N THR A 561 -22.35 -5.86 31.73
CA THR A 561 -21.20 -6.77 31.71
C THR A 561 -19.90 -5.99 31.44
N LEU A 562 -19.89 -5.08 30.46
CA LEU A 562 -18.73 -4.24 30.18
C LEU A 562 -18.34 -3.38 31.40
N GLU A 563 -19.30 -2.78 32.10
CA GLU A 563 -19.08 -2.03 33.34
C GLU A 563 -18.46 -2.88 34.45
N GLN A 564 -18.79 -4.18 34.51
CA GLN A 564 -18.23 -5.10 35.51
C GLN A 564 -16.80 -5.53 35.18
N VAL A 565 -16.50 -5.76 33.90
CA VAL A 565 -15.19 -6.27 33.47
C VAL A 565 -14.18 -5.13 33.29
N ASP A 566 -14.61 -4.01 32.71
CA ASP A 566 -13.78 -2.82 32.52
C ASP A 566 -14.61 -1.54 32.72
N PRO A 567 -14.82 -1.10 33.97
CA PRO A 567 -15.61 0.10 34.28
C PRO A 567 -15.05 1.40 33.68
N LYS A 568 -13.78 1.39 33.25
CA LYS A 568 -13.08 2.54 32.65
C LYS A 568 -12.86 2.37 31.15
N HIS A 569 -13.56 1.43 30.51
CA HIS A 569 -13.48 1.24 29.08
C HIS A 569 -13.78 2.56 28.35
N PRO A 570 -12.99 2.98 27.34
CA PRO A 570 -13.18 4.26 26.65
C PRO A 570 -14.60 4.49 26.14
N PHE A 571 -15.27 3.44 25.66
CA PHE A 571 -16.68 3.49 25.26
C PHE A 571 -17.61 3.99 26.37
N LEU A 572 -17.46 3.49 27.61
CA LEU A 572 -18.30 3.86 28.75
C LEU A 572 -18.04 5.30 29.19
N ILE A 573 -16.77 5.69 29.20
CA ILE A 573 -16.35 7.07 29.53
C ILE A 573 -16.96 8.05 28.51
N GLU A 574 -16.81 7.78 27.21
CA GLU A 574 -17.36 8.63 26.17
C GLU A 574 -18.89 8.66 26.19
N ALA A 575 -19.55 7.50 26.35
CA ALA A 575 -21.01 7.42 26.43
C ALA A 575 -21.56 8.24 27.60
N THR A 576 -20.91 8.16 28.77
CA THR A 576 -21.26 8.95 29.96
C THR A 576 -21.06 10.44 29.71
N ALA A 577 -19.90 10.83 29.17
CA ALA A 577 -19.62 12.23 28.84
C ALA A 577 -20.61 12.82 27.83
N LYS A 578 -21.06 12.03 26.84
CA LYS A 578 -22.09 12.44 25.87
C LYS A 578 -23.47 12.56 26.50
N LYS A 579 -23.83 11.67 27.43
CA LYS A 579 -25.07 11.77 28.21
C LYS A 579 -25.09 13.06 29.03
N ASP A 580 -24.02 13.31 29.79
CA ASP A 580 -23.90 14.52 30.62
C ASP A 580 -23.98 15.80 29.76
N ALA A 581 -23.32 15.79 28.59
CA ALA A 581 -23.39 16.90 27.64
C ALA A 581 -24.81 17.11 27.07
N PHE A 582 -25.55 16.03 26.82
CA PHE A 582 -26.94 16.09 26.36
C PHE A 582 -27.87 16.64 27.45
N GLU A 583 -27.75 16.18 28.69
CA GLU A 583 -28.54 16.69 29.82
C GLU A 583 -28.25 18.17 30.07
N ALA A 584 -26.97 18.57 30.01
CA ALA A 584 -26.57 19.97 30.09
C ALA A 584 -27.11 20.82 28.93
N ALA A 585 -27.25 20.25 27.73
CA ALA A 585 -27.88 20.92 26.60
C ALA A 585 -29.39 21.04 26.81
N GLN A 586 -30.08 19.96 27.20
CA GLN A 586 -31.51 19.93 27.47
C GLN A 586 -31.91 21.00 28.51
N ALA A 587 -31.13 21.14 29.58
CA ALA A 587 -31.37 22.14 30.61
C ALA A 587 -31.35 23.60 30.10
N LYS A 588 -30.70 23.87 28.96
CA LYS A 588 -30.66 25.20 28.31
C LYS A 588 -31.91 25.50 27.49
N TYR A 589 -32.71 24.50 27.12
CA TYR A 589 -33.87 24.65 26.27
C TYR A 589 -35.15 24.32 27.04
N THR A 590 -35.85 25.34 27.52
CA THR A 590 -37.19 25.18 28.08
C THR A 590 -38.24 25.29 26.97
N PRO A 591 -39.13 24.30 26.80
CA PRO A 591 -40.20 24.39 25.82
C PRO A 591 -41.14 25.54 26.19
N LYS A 592 -41.36 26.46 25.24
CA LYS A 592 -42.44 27.46 25.31
C LYS A 592 -43.66 26.86 24.66
N PHE A 593 -44.72 26.65 25.44
CA PHE A 593 -46.02 26.26 24.92
C PHE A 593 -46.83 27.54 24.66
N GLU A 594 -47.38 27.69 23.46
CA GLU A 594 -48.37 28.74 23.19
C GLU A 594 -49.63 28.45 24.02
N ALA A 595 -50.16 29.50 24.66
CA ALA A 595 -51.28 29.43 25.59
C ALA A 595 -52.63 29.25 24.90
#